data_AF-A0AAD8IYT9-F1
#
_entry.id   AF-A0AAD8IYT9-F1
#
_cell.length_a   1.000
_cell.length_b   1.000
_cell.length_c   1.000
_cell.angle_alpha   90.00
_cell.angle_beta   90.00
_cell.angle_gamma   90.00
#
_symmetry.space_group_name_H-M   'P 1'
#
loop_
_entity.id
_entity.type
_entity.pdbx_description
1 polymer ?
#
loop_
_entity_poly.entity_id
_entity_poly.type
_entity_poly.pdbx_seq_one_letter_code
_entity_poly.pdbx_strand_id
1 'polypeptide(L)'
;MDVSELLRPSNTETRVQRNKRRREEYNNVTDEVRNERNKQRRKRPRAMKKETDEQRNARNQRRRERRAEKKETLLQNTSDSNVPRDSIQMIRRETFTTKAFAEVGTRTRNKINAIKLDFATRNSVLNIGLPDQECIHCEAIMWKYERTKQQELTNSWGFSLCCSEGKVELPKLRETPPELKNLLDGSDQA
;
A
#
# COMPACT_ATOMS: atom_id res chain seq x y z
N MET A 1 65.90 -17.38 0.21
CA MET A 1 65.28 -16.31 1.00
C MET A 1 63.79 -16.45 0.81
N ASP A 2 63.14 -16.90 1.86
CA ASP A 2 61.72 -17.23 1.95
C ASP A 2 60.92 -15.93 2.13
N VAL A 3 60.01 -15.65 1.21
CA VAL A 3 59.06 -14.52 1.34
C VAL A 3 57.68 -15.11 1.32
N SER A 4 57.28 -15.59 2.49
CA SER A 4 55.92 -15.85 2.94
C SER A 4 54.85 -15.21 2.05
N GLU A 5 54.32 -16.05 1.16
CA GLU A 5 53.11 -15.83 0.39
C GLU A 5 51.97 -15.58 1.37
N LEU A 6 51.63 -14.30 1.57
CA LEU A 6 50.47 -13.89 2.35
C LEU A 6 49.21 -14.37 1.63
N LEU A 7 48.80 -15.60 1.94
CA LEU A 7 47.50 -16.19 1.62
C LEU A 7 46.39 -15.19 1.93
N ARG A 8 45.91 -14.48 0.90
CA ARG A 8 44.58 -13.86 0.95
C ARG A 8 43.57 -15.00 0.93
N PRO A 9 42.71 -15.15 1.95
CA PRO A 9 41.68 -16.18 1.91
C PRO A 9 40.77 -15.92 0.69
N SER A 10 40.70 -16.87 -0.23
CA SER A 10 39.77 -16.81 -1.35
C SER A 10 38.35 -16.93 -0.80
N ASN A 11 37.61 -15.82 -0.81
CA ASN A 11 36.25 -15.81 -0.31
C ASN A 11 35.31 -16.41 -1.36
N THR A 12 35.15 -17.73 -1.33
CA THR A 12 34.26 -18.53 -2.19
C THR A 12 32.80 -18.54 -1.72
N GLU A 13 32.45 -17.71 -0.72
CA GLU A 13 31.13 -17.75 -0.09
C GLU A 13 30.04 -17.21 -1.03
N THR A 14 29.08 -18.09 -1.36
CA THR A 14 27.91 -17.74 -2.16
C THR A 14 27.04 -16.71 -1.44
N ARG A 15 26.27 -15.92 -2.21
CA ARG A 15 25.35 -14.91 -1.64
C ARG A 15 24.36 -15.50 -0.64
N VAL A 16 23.95 -16.75 -0.84
CA VAL A 16 23.00 -17.47 0.01
C VAL A 16 23.65 -17.84 1.35
N GLN A 17 24.86 -18.43 1.32
CA GLN A 17 25.61 -18.79 2.53
C GLN A 17 25.89 -17.55 3.40
N ARG A 18 26.31 -16.45 2.77
CA ARG A 18 26.56 -15.18 3.46
C ARG A 18 25.31 -14.62 4.15
N ASN A 19 24.15 -14.72 3.49
CA ASN A 19 22.89 -14.25 4.06
C ASN A 19 22.41 -15.14 5.21
N LYS A 20 22.66 -16.45 5.14
CA LYS A 20 22.35 -17.39 6.22
C LYS A 20 23.18 -17.08 7.46
N ARG A 21 24.50 -16.94 7.30
CA ARG A 21 25.41 -16.57 8.40
C ARG A 21 25.01 -15.26 9.09
N ARG A 22 24.67 -14.22 8.30
CA ARG A 22 24.19 -12.93 8.85
C ARG A 22 22.90 -13.05 9.66
N ARG A 23 22.00 -13.97 9.31
CA ARG A 23 20.76 -14.21 10.06
C ARG A 23 21.04 -14.92 11.38
N GLU A 24 21.92 -15.93 11.35
CA GLU A 24 22.37 -16.64 12.55
C GLU A 24 23.10 -15.69 13.51
N GLU A 25 24.02 -14.86 12.98
CA GLU A 25 24.68 -13.78 13.74
C GLU A 25 23.66 -12.78 14.34
N TYR A 26 22.56 -12.49 13.67
CA TYR A 26 21.53 -11.57 14.18
C TYR A 26 20.67 -12.21 15.28
N ASN A 27 20.39 -13.51 15.16
CA ASN A 27 19.56 -14.26 16.10
C ASN A 27 20.33 -14.63 17.37
N ASN A 28 21.65 -14.82 17.29
CA ASN A 28 22.50 -15.18 18.43
C ASN A 28 22.90 -14.00 19.32
N VAL A 29 22.39 -12.79 19.04
CA VAL A 29 22.71 -11.57 19.79
C VAL A 29 21.53 -11.20 20.69
N THR A 30 21.83 -10.90 21.96
CA THR A 30 20.84 -10.46 22.95
C THR A 30 20.16 -9.16 22.54
N ASP A 31 18.92 -8.95 23.01
CA ASP A 31 18.13 -7.78 22.64
C ASP A 31 18.78 -6.46 23.07
N GLU A 32 19.53 -6.45 24.17
CA GLU A 32 20.30 -5.30 24.65
C GLU A 32 21.38 -4.88 23.65
N VAL A 33 22.20 -5.82 23.19
CA VAL A 33 23.27 -5.58 22.20
C VAL A 33 22.66 -5.18 20.85
N ARG A 34 21.53 -5.78 20.47
CA ARG A 34 20.77 -5.42 19.26
C ARG A 34 20.27 -3.97 19.33
N ASN A 35 19.71 -3.57 20.47
CA ASN A 35 19.20 -2.22 20.69
C ASN A 35 20.32 -1.18 20.69
N GLU A 36 21.46 -1.47 21.32
CA GLU A 36 22.61 -0.56 21.32
C GLU A 36 23.22 -0.42 19.92
N ARG A 37 23.35 -1.52 19.17
CA ARG A 37 23.79 -1.48 17.77
C ARG A 37 22.83 -0.66 16.89
N ASN A 38 21.52 -0.77 17.11
CA ASN A 38 20.52 0.04 16.42
C ASN A 38 20.60 1.52 16.81
N LYS A 39 20.83 1.83 18.09
CA LYS A 39 21.04 3.19 18.60
C LYS A 39 22.26 3.84 17.96
N GLN A 40 23.38 3.12 17.87
CA GLN A 40 24.58 3.58 17.17
C GLN A 40 24.32 3.80 15.68
N ARG A 41 23.60 2.90 14.99
CA ARG A 41 23.24 3.08 13.57
C ARG A 41 22.37 4.31 13.32
N ARG A 42 21.48 4.66 14.25
CA ARG A 42 20.66 5.87 14.18
C ARG A 42 21.47 7.15 14.37
N LYS A 43 22.53 7.10 15.17
CA LYS A 43 23.47 8.22 15.37
C LYS A 43 24.41 8.45 14.18
N ARG A 44 24.57 7.48 13.27
CA ARG A 44 25.40 7.67 12.07
C ARG A 44 24.71 8.68 11.14
N PRO A 45 25.37 9.78 10.76
CA PRO A 45 24.81 10.71 9.81
C PRO A 45 24.53 9.96 8.51
N ARG A 46 23.29 10.04 8.02
CA ARG A 46 22.95 9.56 6.69
C ARG A 46 23.64 10.50 5.72
N ALA A 47 24.78 10.09 5.18
CA ALA A 47 25.38 10.76 4.04
C ALA A 47 24.41 10.64 2.86
N MET A 48 23.52 11.63 2.72
CA MET A 48 22.74 11.83 1.51
C MET A 48 23.76 12.23 0.44
N LYS A 49 24.26 11.25 -0.32
CA LYS A 49 24.99 11.56 -1.55
C LYS A 49 24.02 12.36 -2.42
N LYS A 50 24.26 13.67 -2.53
CA LYS A 50 23.51 14.52 -3.47
C LYS A 50 23.83 13.99 -4.87
N GLU A 51 22.89 13.26 -5.45
CA GLU A 51 22.97 12.79 -6.83
C GLU A 51 23.08 14.02 -7.73
N THR A 52 24.08 14.07 -8.60
CA THR A 52 24.18 15.17 -9.57
C THR A 52 23.04 15.06 -10.59
N ASP A 53 22.66 16.19 -11.19
CA ASP A 53 21.60 16.20 -12.21
C ASP A 53 21.92 15.25 -13.38
N GLU A 54 23.20 15.13 -13.71
CA GLU A 54 23.71 14.24 -14.73
C GLU A 54 23.51 12.75 -14.37
N GLN A 55 23.81 12.36 -13.13
CA GLN A 55 23.55 11.01 -12.62
C GLN A 55 22.03 10.69 -12.61
N ARG A 56 21.22 11.67 -12.20
CA ARG A 56 19.75 11.56 -12.19
C ARG A 56 19.19 11.40 -13.61
N ASN A 57 19.69 12.19 -14.56
CA ASN A 57 19.28 12.14 -15.96
C ASN A 57 19.69 10.81 -16.61
N ALA A 58 20.93 10.35 -16.41
CA ALA A 58 21.40 9.05 -16.88
C ALA A 58 20.55 7.90 -16.32
N ARG A 59 20.15 7.94 -15.04
CA ARG A 59 19.26 6.94 -14.44
C ARG A 59 17.87 6.94 -15.08
N ASN A 60 17.33 8.13 -15.35
CA ASN A 60 16.02 8.28 -15.99
C ASN A 60 16.05 7.83 -17.45
N GLN A 61 17.13 8.11 -18.17
CA GLN A 61 17.35 7.64 -19.54
C GLN A 61 17.38 6.11 -19.60
N ARG A 62 18.18 5.45 -18.75
CA ARG A 62 18.20 3.98 -18.64
C ARG A 62 16.83 3.38 -18.29
N ARG A 63 15.98 4.11 -17.57
CA ARG A 63 14.60 3.67 -17.29
C ARG A 63 13.69 3.79 -18.53
N ARG A 64 13.88 4.83 -19.35
CA ARG A 64 13.15 5.01 -20.61
C ARG A 64 13.56 3.97 -21.63
N GLU A 65 14.85 3.73 -21.81
CA GLU A 65 15.40 2.72 -22.72
C GLU A 65 14.86 1.32 -22.39
N ARG A 66 14.91 0.89 -21.12
CA ARG A 66 14.32 -0.40 -20.70
C ARG A 66 12.81 -0.51 -20.96
N ARG A 67 12.07 0.60 -20.89
CA ARG A 67 10.63 0.61 -21.23
C ARG A 67 10.41 0.53 -22.73
N ALA A 68 11.27 1.17 -23.52
CA ALA A 68 11.23 1.11 -24.97
C ALA A 68 11.58 -0.30 -25.46
N GLU A 69 12.67 -0.89 -24.97
CA GLU A 69 13.08 -2.28 -25.25
C GLU A 69 11.99 -3.28 -24.86
N LYS A 70 11.37 -3.10 -23.67
CA LYS A 70 10.24 -3.95 -23.26
C LYS A 70 9.00 -3.78 -24.14
N LYS A 71 8.79 -2.59 -24.71
CA LYS A 71 7.68 -2.33 -25.66
C LYS A 71 7.99 -2.96 -27.01
N GLU A 72 9.22 -2.85 -27.49
CA GLU A 72 9.70 -3.40 -28.75
C GLU A 72 9.65 -4.93 -28.75
N THR A 73 10.14 -5.57 -27.68
CA THR A 73 10.01 -7.02 -27.48
C THR A 73 8.55 -7.48 -27.43
N LEU A 74 7.65 -6.70 -26.82
CA LEU A 74 6.22 -7.00 -26.84
C LEU A 74 5.64 -6.95 -28.26
N LEU A 75 6.03 -5.95 -29.06
CA LEU A 75 5.57 -5.80 -30.45
C LEU A 75 6.07 -6.95 -31.33
N GLN A 76 7.34 -7.35 -31.19
CA GLN A 76 7.92 -8.51 -31.89
C GLN A 76 7.20 -9.82 -31.53
N ASN A 77 6.90 -10.03 -30.24
CA ASN A 77 6.17 -11.22 -29.81
C ASN A 77 4.70 -11.24 -30.32
N THR A 78 4.09 -10.07 -30.53
CA THR A 78 2.73 -9.98 -31.10
C THR A 78 2.69 -10.18 -32.63
N SER A 79 3.80 -9.98 -33.34
CA SER A 79 3.86 -10.27 -34.78
C SER A 79 4.00 -11.76 -35.11
N ASP A 80 4.57 -12.57 -34.20
CA ASP A 80 4.71 -14.02 -34.39
C ASP A 80 3.45 -14.83 -33.99
N SER A 81 2.47 -14.20 -33.34
CA SER A 81 1.23 -14.85 -32.89
C SER A 81 0.01 -14.20 -33.53
N ASN A 82 -0.57 -14.85 -34.53
CA ASN A 82 -1.77 -14.39 -35.24
C ASN A 82 -3.04 -14.55 -34.37
N VAL A 83 -3.17 -13.74 -33.31
CA VAL A 83 -4.34 -13.75 -32.40
C VAL A 83 -5.20 -12.49 -32.61
N PRO A 84 -6.50 -12.64 -32.94
CA PRO A 84 -7.41 -11.51 -33.19
C PRO A 84 -7.57 -10.55 -32.01
N ARG A 85 -7.64 -9.26 -32.37
CA ARG A 85 -7.51 -8.06 -31.52
C ARG A 85 -8.75 -7.65 -30.73
N ASP A 86 -9.75 -8.53 -30.54
CA ASP A 86 -10.96 -8.21 -29.76
C ASP A 86 -11.13 -9.00 -28.46
N SER A 87 -10.14 -9.82 -28.10
CA SER A 87 -10.02 -10.25 -26.72
C SER A 87 -9.26 -9.17 -25.96
N ILE A 88 -9.94 -8.41 -25.11
CA ILE A 88 -9.30 -7.74 -23.98
C ILE A 88 -8.56 -8.85 -23.23
N GLN A 89 -7.27 -9.00 -23.52
CA GLN A 89 -6.40 -9.88 -22.78
C GLN A 89 -6.30 -9.23 -21.39
N MET A 90 -7.23 -9.62 -20.51
CA MET A 90 -6.94 -9.64 -19.08
C MET A 90 -5.51 -10.13 -18.99
N ILE A 91 -4.60 -9.31 -18.45
CA ILE A 91 -3.23 -9.72 -18.21
C ILE A 91 -3.34 -10.97 -17.33
N ARG A 92 -3.33 -12.14 -17.94
CA ARG A 92 -3.22 -13.41 -17.24
C ARG A 92 -1.78 -13.39 -16.80
N ARG A 93 -1.53 -12.81 -15.63
CA ARG A 93 -0.22 -12.83 -14.99
C ARG A 93 0.10 -14.30 -14.83
N GLU A 94 0.89 -14.84 -15.75
CA GLU A 94 1.43 -16.17 -15.60
C GLU A 94 2.19 -16.19 -14.29
N THR A 95 1.65 -16.98 -13.37
CA THR A 95 1.96 -17.04 -11.96
C THR A 95 3.30 -17.72 -11.69
N PHE A 96 4.30 -17.55 -12.55
CA PHE A 96 5.61 -18.21 -12.38
C PHE A 96 6.45 -17.60 -11.24
N THR A 97 5.94 -16.56 -10.56
CA THR A 97 6.53 -15.97 -9.34
C THR A 97 5.57 -16.07 -8.14
N THR A 98 4.88 -17.19 -7.95
CA THR A 98 3.75 -17.25 -6.99
C THR A 98 4.06 -17.50 -5.53
N LYS A 99 5.23 -18.02 -5.14
CA LYS A 99 5.43 -18.36 -3.72
C LYS A 99 5.54 -17.12 -2.83
N ALA A 100 6.36 -16.14 -3.21
CA ALA A 100 6.56 -14.94 -2.38
C ALA A 100 5.31 -14.04 -2.28
N PHE A 101 4.53 -13.88 -3.35
CA PHE A 101 3.29 -13.09 -3.29
C PHE A 101 2.15 -13.82 -2.58
N ALA A 102 2.03 -15.14 -2.72
CA ALA A 102 1.09 -15.94 -1.95
C ALA A 102 1.45 -15.94 -0.45
N GLU A 103 2.73 -16.08 -0.10
CA GLU A 103 3.20 -16.04 1.29
C GLU A 103 3.03 -14.65 1.94
N VAL A 104 3.29 -13.57 1.21
CA VAL A 104 3.02 -12.20 1.70
C VAL A 104 1.51 -11.97 1.85
N GLY A 105 0.70 -12.49 0.93
CA GLY A 105 -0.76 -12.45 1.02
C GLY A 105 -1.32 -13.22 2.21
N THR A 106 -0.80 -14.43 2.50
CA THR A 106 -1.24 -15.26 3.62
C THR A 106 -0.86 -14.66 4.98
N ARG A 107 0.37 -14.13 5.14
CA ARG A 107 0.76 -13.44 6.39
C ARG A 107 -0.13 -12.24 6.71
N THR A 108 -0.42 -11.43 5.70
CA THR A 108 -1.30 -10.27 5.85
C THR A 108 -2.72 -10.70 6.21
N ARG A 109 -3.23 -11.77 5.57
CA ARG A 109 -4.55 -12.33 5.84
C ARG A 109 -4.67 -12.91 7.25
N ASN A 110 -3.67 -13.65 7.73
CA ASN A 110 -3.66 -14.21 9.07
C ASN A 110 -3.65 -13.12 10.14
N LYS A 111 -2.89 -12.04 9.92
CA LYS A 111 -2.88 -10.88 10.81
C LYS A 111 -4.26 -10.21 10.88
N ILE A 112 -4.92 -10.01 9.73
CA ILE A 112 -6.27 -9.45 9.69
C ILE A 112 -7.25 -10.36 10.43
N ASN A 113 -7.18 -11.67 10.21
CA ASN A 113 -8.06 -12.63 10.88
C ASN A 113 -7.86 -12.64 12.40
N ALA A 114 -6.62 -12.55 12.87
CA ALA A 114 -6.32 -12.45 14.31
C ALA A 114 -6.94 -11.18 14.92
N ILE A 115 -6.82 -10.03 14.24
CA ILE A 115 -7.42 -8.76 14.71
C ILE A 115 -8.95 -8.87 14.74
N LYS A 116 -9.57 -9.49 13.73
CA LYS A 116 -11.02 -9.72 13.69
C LYS A 116 -11.48 -10.60 14.85
N LEU A 117 -10.75 -11.68 15.14
CA LEU A 117 -11.08 -12.60 16.23
C LEU A 117 -10.96 -11.92 17.59
N ASP A 118 -9.90 -11.15 17.79
CA ASP A 118 -9.66 -10.37 19.01
C ASP A 118 -10.75 -9.29 19.21
N PHE A 119 -11.16 -8.59 18.15
CA PHE A 119 -12.29 -7.68 18.22
C PHE A 119 -13.62 -8.38 18.56
N ALA A 120 -13.89 -9.53 17.94
CA ALA A 120 -15.11 -10.30 18.21
C ALA A 120 -15.15 -10.87 19.63
N THR A 121 -14.01 -11.30 20.17
CA THR A 121 -13.93 -11.85 21.54
C THR A 121 -14.02 -10.78 22.62
N ARG A 122 -13.63 -9.54 22.34
CA ARG A 122 -13.73 -8.45 23.31
C ARG A 122 -15.17 -8.00 23.61
N ASN A 123 -16.18 -8.50 22.89
CA ASN A 123 -17.61 -8.15 23.02
C ASN A 123 -17.84 -6.63 23.19
N SER A 124 -16.94 -5.83 22.62
CA SER A 124 -16.90 -4.39 22.82
C SER A 124 -17.69 -3.72 21.70
N VAL A 125 -18.74 -3.00 22.07
CA VAL A 125 -19.48 -2.17 21.11
C VAL A 125 -18.53 -1.09 20.60
N LEU A 126 -18.32 -1.06 19.28
CA LEU A 126 -17.55 0.00 18.64
C LEU A 126 -18.36 1.29 18.70
N ASN A 127 -18.02 2.18 19.64
CA ASN A 127 -18.59 3.52 19.69
C ASN A 127 -17.72 4.47 18.85
N ILE A 128 -18.21 4.79 17.66
CA ILE A 128 -17.58 5.73 16.71
C ILE A 128 -18.15 7.16 16.79
N GLY A 129 -19.06 7.42 17.74
CA GLY A 129 -19.76 8.71 17.91
C GLY A 129 -21.11 8.80 17.21
N LEU A 130 -21.57 10.02 16.96
CA LEU A 130 -22.71 10.30 16.07
C LEU A 130 -22.18 10.76 14.71
N PRO A 131 -22.96 10.62 13.64
CA PRO A 131 -22.64 11.27 12.38
C PRO A 131 -22.87 12.78 12.55
N ASP A 132 -21.78 13.54 12.51
CA ASP A 132 -21.76 14.98 12.77
C ASP A 132 -21.01 15.76 11.67
N GLN A 133 -20.60 15.07 10.60
CA GLN A 133 -19.80 15.66 9.54
C GLN A 133 -20.66 15.88 8.30
N GLU A 134 -20.72 17.11 7.82
CA GLU A 134 -21.47 17.44 6.61
C GLU A 134 -20.59 17.30 5.36
N CYS A 135 -21.16 16.71 4.30
CA CYS A 135 -20.50 16.65 3.01
C CYS A 135 -20.52 18.01 2.30
N ILE A 136 -19.35 18.48 1.86
CA ILE A 136 -19.21 19.78 1.17
C ILE A 136 -20.00 19.87 -0.14
N HIS A 137 -20.28 18.75 -0.79
CA HIS A 137 -20.92 18.74 -2.11
C HIS A 137 -22.43 18.58 -2.06
N CYS A 138 -22.96 17.81 -1.11
CA CYS A 138 -24.37 17.45 -1.07
C CYS A 138 -25.02 17.61 0.32
N GLU A 139 -24.31 18.19 1.29
CA GLU A 139 -24.79 18.50 2.64
C GLU A 139 -25.29 17.29 3.44
N ALA A 140 -25.00 16.07 2.96
CA ALA A 140 -25.36 14.85 3.67
C ALA A 140 -24.55 14.73 4.98
N ILE A 141 -25.22 14.38 6.07
CA ILE A 141 -24.60 14.11 7.37
C ILE A 141 -23.97 12.71 7.34
N MET A 142 -22.69 12.63 7.67
CA MET A 142 -21.82 11.48 7.47
C MET A 142 -20.98 11.20 8.71
N TRP A 143 -20.49 9.96 8.85
CA TRP A 143 -19.55 9.63 9.91
C TRP A 143 -18.15 10.11 9.58
N LYS A 144 -17.41 10.60 10.58
CA LYS A 144 -15.99 11.00 10.43
C LYS A 144 -15.09 9.91 9.84
N TYR A 145 -15.37 8.64 10.15
CA TYR A 145 -14.57 7.50 9.68
C TYR A 145 -14.91 7.06 8.24
N GLU A 146 -15.96 7.62 7.62
CA GLU A 146 -16.36 7.33 6.23
C GLU A 146 -15.68 8.25 5.19
N ARG A 147 -14.79 9.14 5.64
CA ARG A 147 -14.05 10.05 4.76
C ARG A 147 -13.16 9.25 3.78
N THR A 148 -13.16 9.64 2.51
CA THR A 148 -12.39 8.94 1.46
C THR A 148 -10.91 9.28 1.49
N LYS A 149 -10.58 10.53 1.86
CA LYS A 149 -9.20 11.04 1.89
C LYS A 149 -8.90 11.62 3.26
N GLN A 150 -7.80 11.16 3.83
CA GLN A 150 -7.17 11.75 5.02
C GLN A 150 -6.19 12.83 4.53
N GLN A 151 -6.68 13.97 4.03
CA GLN A 151 -5.79 15.07 3.65
C GLN A 151 -5.54 15.96 4.87
N GLU A 152 -4.30 15.94 5.38
CA GLU A 152 -3.85 16.74 6.54
C GLU A 152 -3.78 18.25 6.25
N LEU A 153 -3.87 18.67 4.98
CA LEU A 153 -3.52 20.04 4.55
C LEU A 153 -4.69 20.85 3.97
N THR A 154 -5.78 20.20 3.55
CA THR A 154 -6.95 20.88 3.00
C THR A 154 -8.18 20.39 3.75
N ASN A 155 -8.92 21.31 4.38
CA ASN A 155 -10.19 21.04 5.08
C ASN A 155 -11.32 20.55 4.14
N SER A 156 -10.99 20.04 2.96
CA SER A 156 -11.93 19.45 2.01
C SER A 156 -12.26 18.03 2.46
N TRP A 157 -13.34 17.87 3.21
CA TRP A 157 -13.85 16.58 3.63
C TRP A 157 -14.64 15.94 2.48
N GLY A 158 -13.93 15.23 1.62
CA GLY A 158 -14.53 14.47 0.53
C GLY A 158 -15.11 13.15 1.02
N PHE A 159 -16.40 12.95 0.80
CA PHE A 159 -17.10 11.68 1.04
C PHE A 159 -17.44 11.01 -0.29
N SER A 160 -17.09 9.74 -0.42
CA SER A 160 -17.41 8.96 -1.63
C SER A 160 -18.78 8.29 -1.53
N LEU A 161 -19.26 8.02 -0.31
CA LEU A 161 -20.48 7.25 -0.08
C LEU A 161 -21.75 7.99 -0.49
N CYS A 162 -21.81 9.32 -0.34
CA CYS A 162 -22.97 10.13 -0.72
C CYS A 162 -22.95 10.52 -2.21
N CYS A 163 -22.16 11.51 -2.58
CA CYS A 163 -22.11 12.09 -3.93
C CYS A 163 -20.87 11.68 -4.74
N SER A 164 -20.11 10.69 -4.27
CA SER A 164 -18.83 10.29 -4.89
C SER A 164 -17.84 11.46 -5.05
N GLU A 165 -17.66 12.28 -4.00
CA GLU A 165 -16.84 13.51 -4.06
C GLU A 165 -17.36 14.55 -5.09
N GLY A 166 -18.69 14.73 -5.17
CA GLY A 166 -19.33 15.69 -6.08
C GLY A 166 -19.39 15.25 -7.53
N LYS A 167 -19.05 13.98 -7.83
CA LYS A 167 -19.19 13.41 -9.19
C LYS A 167 -20.64 13.18 -9.60
N VAL A 168 -21.51 12.96 -8.62
CA VAL A 168 -22.94 12.74 -8.83
C VAL A 168 -23.68 13.85 -8.12
N GLU A 169 -24.52 14.56 -8.88
CA GLU A 169 -25.47 15.51 -8.33
C GLU A 169 -26.72 14.72 -7.90
N LEU A 170 -26.90 14.57 -6.59
CA LEU A 170 -28.09 13.94 -6.03
C LEU A 170 -29.20 15.01 -5.96
N PRO A 171 -30.39 14.78 -6.55
CA PRO A 171 -31.51 15.69 -6.38
C PRO A 171 -31.87 15.76 -4.89
N LYS A 172 -32.17 16.96 -4.40
CA LYS A 172 -32.67 17.15 -3.04
C LYS A 172 -33.94 16.31 -2.85
N LEU A 173 -34.08 15.69 -1.66
CA LEU A 173 -35.30 14.95 -1.35
C LEU A 173 -36.51 15.89 -1.54
N ARG A 174 -37.54 15.37 -2.20
CA ARG A 174 -38.82 16.08 -2.26
C ARG A 174 -39.35 16.22 -0.84
N GLU A 175 -39.97 17.36 -0.56
CA GLU A 175 -40.67 17.52 0.70
C GLU A 175 -41.72 16.42 0.84
N THR A 176 -41.79 15.86 2.04
CA THR A 176 -42.75 14.82 2.36
C THR A 176 -44.15 15.42 2.25
N PRO A 177 -45.12 14.75 1.59
CA PRO A 177 -46.51 15.20 1.55
C PRO A 177 -47.02 15.51 2.97
N PRO A 178 -47.87 16.54 3.16
CA PRO A 178 -48.25 17.03 4.48
C PRO A 178 -48.86 15.95 5.39
N GLU A 179 -49.53 14.96 4.80
CA GLU A 179 -50.15 13.81 5.46
C GLU A 179 -49.10 12.88 6.08
N LEU A 180 -47.97 12.71 5.39
CA LEU A 180 -46.85 11.88 5.85
C LEU A 180 -45.84 12.66 6.68
N LYS A 181 -45.84 14.00 6.57
CA LYS A 181 -44.92 14.87 7.30
C LYS A 181 -45.15 14.79 8.81
N ASN A 182 -46.41 14.80 9.24
CA ASN A 182 -46.76 14.69 10.65
C ASN A 182 -46.33 13.35 11.26
N LEU A 183 -46.43 12.28 10.48
CA LEU A 183 -45.97 10.94 10.89
C LEU A 183 -44.44 10.87 11.00
N LEU A 184 -43.72 11.53 10.08
CA LEU A 184 -42.27 11.59 10.08
C LEU A 184 -41.73 12.43 11.24
N ASP A 185 -42.38 13.55 11.55
CA ASP A 185 -42.00 14.48 12.60
C ASP A 185 -42.48 14.03 13.99
N GLY A 186 -43.28 12.95 14.08
CA GLY A 186 -43.85 12.44 15.33
C GLY A 186 -44.85 13.40 15.97
N SER A 187 -45.48 14.25 15.15
CA SER A 187 -46.50 15.22 15.55
C SER A 187 -47.92 14.74 15.25
N ASP A 188 -48.09 13.46 14.92
CA ASP A 188 -49.39 12.82 14.84
C ASP A 188 -49.99 12.75 16.25
N GLN A 189 -50.89 13.67 16.56
CA GLN A 189 -51.70 13.55 17.76
C GLN A 189 -52.58 12.31 17.59
N ALA A 190 -52.38 11.33 18.48
CA ALA A 190 -53.20 10.13 18.60
C ALA A 190 -54.67 10.46 18.92
#